data_AF-A0A401JE10-F1
#
_entry.id   AF-A0A401JE10-F1
#
_cell.length_a   1.000
_cell.length_b   1.000
_cell.length_c   1.000
_cell.angle_alpha   90.00
_cell.angle_beta   90.00
_cell.angle_gamma   90.00
#
_symmetry.space_group_name_H-M   'P 1'
#
loop_
_entity.id
_entity.type
_entity.pdbx_description
1 polymer ?
#
loop_
_entity_poly.entity_id
_entity_poly.type
_entity_poly.pdbx_seq_one_letter_code
_entity_poly.pdbx_strand_id
1 'polypeptide(L)' 'MDMKWLSWFASYENTKPLALVILFVTFVLIVLYVYGSKKRGERLETYKYMPFMDDESESKEDKK' A
#
# COMPACT_ATOMS: atom_id res chain seq x y z
N MET A 1 4.93 33.99 16.62
CA MET A 1 5.10 32.76 15.80
C MET A 1 5.39 33.21 14.38
N ASP A 2 6.63 33.06 13.96
CA ASP A 2 7.11 33.57 12.67
C ASP A 2 6.45 32.84 11.49
N MET A 3 5.49 33.51 10.85
CA MET A 3 4.86 33.08 9.58
C MET A 3 5.80 33.18 8.37
N LYS A 4 7.08 33.49 8.61
CA LYS A 4 8.13 33.72 7.61
C LYS A 4 8.46 32.46 6.82
N TRP A 5 8.34 31.29 7.44
CA TRP A 5 8.56 30.00 6.78
C TRP A 5 7.37 29.59 5.88
N LEU A 6 6.13 29.85 6.31
CA LEU A 6 4.93 29.61 5.49
C LEU A 6 4.86 30.55 4.27
N SER A 7 5.21 31.82 4.45
CA SER A 7 5.28 32.80 3.34
C SER A 7 6.40 32.49 2.35
N TRP A 8 7.50 31.89 2.79
CA TRP A 8 8.52 31.35 1.91
C TRP A 8 7.99 30.16 1.06
N PHE A 9 7.17 29.30 1.65
CA PHE A 9 6.51 28.17 0.94
C PHE A 9 5.51 28.64 -0.13
N ALA A 10 4.79 29.74 0.17
CA ALA A 10 3.83 30.37 -0.72
C ALA A 10 4.48 31.30 -1.78
N SER A 11 5.80 31.48 -1.76
CA SER A 11 6.49 32.27 -2.79
C SER A 11 6.60 31.48 -4.09
N TYR A 12 5.98 32.03 -5.14
CA TYR A 12 5.90 31.45 -6.50
C TYR A 12 7.23 31.00 -7.09
N GLU A 13 8.33 31.64 -6.70
CA GLU A 13 9.69 31.31 -7.16
C GLU A 13 10.11 29.89 -6.76
N ASN A 14 9.73 29.46 -5.55
CA ASN A 14 10.10 28.15 -5.01
C ASN A 14 8.98 27.11 -5.19
N THR A 15 7.75 27.52 -5.43
CA THR A 15 6.58 26.62 -5.46
C THR A 15 6.66 25.56 -6.56
N LYS A 16 7.23 25.87 -7.73
CA LYS A 16 7.32 24.92 -8.87
C LYS A 16 8.17 23.68 -8.54
N PRO A 17 9.46 23.79 -8.17
CA PRO A 17 10.27 22.63 -7.81
C PRO A 17 9.77 21.98 -6.50
N LEU A 18 9.29 22.78 -5.54
CA LEU A 18 8.80 22.30 -4.26
C LEU A 18 7.58 21.38 -4.41
N ALA A 19 6.60 21.76 -5.22
CA ALA A 19 5.43 20.94 -5.49
C ALA A 19 5.83 19.58 -6.11
N LEU A 20 6.82 19.58 -6.99
CA LEU A 20 7.33 18.38 -7.65
C LEU A 20 7.99 17.43 -6.64
N VAL A 21 8.82 17.96 -5.73
CA VAL A 21 9.44 17.19 -4.65
C VAL A 21 8.39 16.62 -3.70
N ILE A 22 7.43 17.43 -3.27
CA ILE A 22 6.37 16.99 -2.35
C ILE A 22 5.53 15.88 -2.99
N LEU A 23 5.11 16.06 -4.24
CA LEU A 23 4.35 15.06 -4.98
C LEU A 23 5.15 13.75 -5.07
N PHE A 24 6.43 13.83 -5.44
CA PHE A 24 7.30 12.67 -5.62
C PHE A 24 7.52 11.92 -4.30
N VAL A 25 7.89 12.63 -3.23
CA VAL A 25 8.09 12.03 -1.90
C VAL A 25 6.79 11.42 -1.38
N THR A 26 5.66 12.11 -1.54
CA THR A 26 4.35 11.59 -1.14
C THR A 26 4.01 10.31 -1.89
N PHE A 27 4.24 10.28 -3.21
CA PHE A 27 4.04 9.08 -4.02
C PHE A 27 4.92 7.91 -3.55
N VAL A 28 6.21 8.14 -3.33
CA VAL A 28 7.14 7.10 -2.84
C VAL A 28 6.71 6.58 -1.47
N LEU A 29 6.29 7.47 -0.55
CA LEU A 29 5.80 7.08 0.77
C LEU A 29 4.54 6.20 0.68
N ILE A 30 3.61 6.52 -0.23
CA ILE A 30 2.42 5.68 -0.45
C ILE A 30 2.83 4.30 -0.98
N VAL A 31 3.74 4.23 -1.96
CA VAL A 31 4.23 2.96 -2.50
C VAL A 31 4.91 2.14 -1.40
N LEU A 32 5.79 2.75 -0.61
CA LEU A 32 6.44 2.08 0.52
C LEU A 32 5.44 1.65 1.59
N TYR A 33 4.41 2.43 1.87
CA TYR A 33 3.37 2.05 2.84
C TYR A 33 2.52 0.87 2.35
N VAL A 34 2.13 0.88 1.07
CA VAL A 34 1.30 -0.17 0.47
C VAL A 34 2.08 -1.46 0.31
N TYR A 35 3.30 -1.40 -0.23
CA TYR A 35 4.09 -2.57 -0.64
C TYR A 35 5.20 -2.95 0.34
N GLY A 36 5.65 -2.04 1.22
CA GLY A 36 6.73 -2.31 2.17
C GLY A 36 6.33 -3.24 3.32
N SER A 37 5.03 -3.40 3.59
CA SER A 37 4.57 -4.30 4.65
C SER A 37 4.35 -5.73 4.15
N LYS A 38 5.35 -6.60 4.38
CA LYS A 38 5.23 -8.05 4.14
C LYS A 38 4.02 -8.69 4.85
N LYS A 39 3.62 -8.13 6.00
CA LYS A 39 2.49 -8.60 6.81
C LYS A 39 1.15 -8.55 6.06
N ARG A 40 0.99 -7.65 5.08
CA ARG A 40 -0.22 -7.60 4.22
C ARG A 40 -0.18 -8.63 3.09
N GLY A 41 1.01 -8.97 2.59
CA GLY A 41 1.21 -10.02 1.59
C GLY A 41 1.04 -11.44 2.15
N GLU A 42 1.40 -11.66 3.41
CA GLU A 42 1.31 -12.98 4.07
C GLU A 42 -0.14 -13.51 4.16
N ARG A 43 -1.12 -12.59 4.31
CA ARG A 43 -2.54 -12.95 4.22
C ARG A 43 -2.91 -13.46 2.83
N LEU A 44 -2.36 -12.89 1.76
CA LEU A 44 -2.59 -13.36 0.39
C LEU A 44 -1.89 -14.70 0.13
N GLU A 45 -0.72 -14.93 0.74
CA GLU A 45 -0.06 -16.24 0.65
C GLU A 45 -0.82 -17.35 1.40
N THR A 46 -1.54 -17.01 2.48
CA THR A 46 -2.38 -17.98 3.22
C THR A 46 -3.47 -18.59 2.33
N TYR A 47 -3.94 -17.88 1.30
CA TYR A 47 -4.96 -18.37 0.35
C TYR A 47 -4.38 -19.14 -0.83
N LYS A 48 -3.05 -19.28 -0.95
CA LYS A 48 -2.38 -19.96 -2.08
C LYS A 48 -2.74 -21.44 -2.22
N TYR A 49 -3.07 -22.10 -1.11
CA TYR A 49 -3.42 -23.51 -1.05
C TYR A 49 -4.88 -23.74 -0.66
N MET A 50 -5.75 -22.74 -0.81
CA MET A 50 -7.17 -22.93 -0.57
C MET A 50 -7.67 -23.98 -1.59
N PRO A 51 -8.20 -25.13 -1.13
CA PRO A 51 -8.77 -26.11 -2.03
C PRO A 51 -9.92 -25.46 -2.80
N PHE A 52 -10.02 -25.74 -4.09
CA PHE A 52 -11.16 -25.27 -4.86
C PHE A 52 -12.41 -25.93 -4.30
N MET A 53 -13.50 -25.17 -4.12
CA MET A 53 -14.78 -25.72 -3.66
C MET A 53 -15.34 -26.76 -4.65
N ASP A 54 -14.81 -26.78 -5.88
CA ASP A 54 -15.13 -27.77 -6.91
C ASP A 54 -14.40 -29.12 -6.68
N ASP A 55 -13.33 -29.16 -5.87
CA ASP A 55 -12.68 -30.41 -5.43
C ASP A 55 -13.41 -31.06 -4.24
N GLU A 56 -14.52 -30.49 -3.77
CA GLU A 56 -15.37 -31.07 -2.71
C GLU A 56 -16.39 -32.10 -3.26
N SER A 57 -16.16 -32.64 -4.46
CA SER A 57 -16.81 -33.85 -4.95
C SER A 57 -15.90 -35.06 -4.72
N GLU A 58 -16.40 -36.08 -4.00
CA GLU A 58 -15.79 -37.40 -3.76
C GLU A 58 -14.87 -37.53 -2.53
N SER A 59 -15.44 -37.53 -1.32
CA SER A 59 -15.06 -38.49 -0.24
C SER A 59 -15.78 -38.19 1.08
N LYS A 60 -17.10 -38.35 1.08
CA LYS A 60 -17.84 -38.74 2.29
C LYS A 60 -18.73 -39.94 2.00
N GLU A 61 -18.15 -40.94 1.34
CA GLU A 61 -18.60 -42.32 1.48
C GLU A 61 -17.59 -43.03 2.38
N ASP A 62 -18.13 -43.78 3.35
CA ASP A 62 -17.50 -44.78 4.19
C ASP A 62 -16.55 -44.32 5.33
N LYS A 63 -17.11 -44.23 6.55
CA LYS A 63 -16.86 -45.28 7.56
C LYS A 63 -17.71 -45.15 8.84
N LYS A 64 -18.45 -46.24 9.07
CA LYS A 64 -18.92 -46.86 10.33
C LYS A 64 -20.34 -46.56 10.80
#